data_AF-A0A917ZEH0-F1
#
_entry.id   AF-A0A917ZEH0-F1
#
_cell.length_a   1.000
_cell.length_b   1.000
_cell.length_c   1.000
_cell.angle_alpha   90.00
_cell.angle_beta   90.00
_cell.angle_gamma   90.00
#
_symmetry.space_group_name_H-M   'P 1'
#
loop_
_entity.id
_entity.type
_entity.pdbx_description
1 polymer ?
#
loop_
_entity_poly.entity_id
_entity_poly.type
_entity_poly.pdbx_seq_one_letter_code
_entity_poly.pdbx_strand_id
1 'polypeptide(L)' 'MDYRLHLTGTLSAVCHIAIHGGSLEGGTSEIAQAVATAAGQSYYSMVSLRTRPRCPSGRGGAFAVSPFDGLLAHGGT' A
#
# COMPACT_ATOMS: atom_id res chain seq x y z
N MET A 1 -11.07 -16.81 -7.23
CA MET A 1 -10.77 -15.41 -7.60
C MET A 1 -9.49 -15.00 -6.90
N ASP A 2 -8.52 -14.45 -7.63
CA ASP A 2 -7.19 -14.12 -7.10
C ASP A 2 -7.04 -12.67 -6.63
N TYR A 3 -8.13 -11.92 -6.68
CA TYR A 3 -8.19 -10.51 -6.32
C TYR A 3 -9.54 -10.16 -5.71
N ARG A 4 -9.58 -9.01 -5.03
CA ARG A 4 -10.79 -8.35 -4.55
C ARG A 4 -10.79 -6.91 -5.04
N LEU A 5 -11.97 -6.36 -5.33
CA LEU A 5 -12.14 -4.94 -5.58
C LEU A 5 -12.75 -4.28 -4.34
N HIS A 6 -12.17 -3.18 -3.87
CA HIS A 6 -12.78 -2.31 -2.86
C HIS A 6 -13.23 -1.03 -3.54
N LEU A 7 -14.48 -0.63 -3.27
CA LEU A 7 -15.04 0.62 -3.71
C LEU A 7 -15.78 1.29 -2.56
N THR A 8 -15.45 2.56 -2.33
CA THR A 8 -16.21 3.47 -1.49
C THR A 8 -16.51 4.71 -2.32
N GLY A 9 -17.78 4.95 -2.62
CA GLY A 9 -18.22 6.15 -3.34
C GLY A 9 -18.66 7.24 -2.38
N THR A 10 -18.23 8.47 -2.63
CA THR A 10 -18.76 9.68 -1.97
C THR A 10 -19.16 10.72 -3.03
N LEU A 11 -19.64 11.89 -2.60
CA LEU A 11 -19.89 13.03 -3.50
C LEU A 11 -18.63 13.86 -3.79
N SER A 12 -17.46 13.43 -3.29
CA SER A 12 -16.19 14.10 -3.56
C SER A 12 -15.80 13.99 -5.03
N ALA A 13 -15.31 15.09 -5.60
CA ALA A 13 -14.70 15.12 -6.94
C ALA A 13 -13.32 14.43 -6.99
N VAL A 14 -12.72 14.13 -5.84
CA VAL A 14 -11.42 13.46 -5.72
C VAL A 14 -11.62 12.00 -5.34
N CYS A 15 -10.88 11.12 -6.03
CA CYS A 15 -10.85 9.69 -5.79
C CYS A 15 -9.40 9.22 -5.55
N HIS A 16 -9.17 8.50 -4.45
CA HIS A 16 -7.91 7.82 -4.20
C HIS A 16 -7.94 6.43 -4.84
N ILE A 17 -6.91 6.12 -5.62
CA ILE A 17 -6.84 4.90 -6.44
C ILE A 17 -5.59 4.11 -6.07
N ALA A 18 -5.77 2.83 -5.75
CA ALA A 18 -4.67 1.86 -5.60
C ALA A 18 -4.91 0.66 -6.53
N ILE A 19 -4.36 0.72 -7.75
CA ILE A 19 -4.50 -0.36 -8.75
C ILE A 19 -3.61 -1.59 -8.46
N HIS A 20 -2.61 -1.45 -7.59
CA HIS A 20 -1.66 -2.50 -7.20
C HIS A 20 -1.77 -2.87 -5.72
N GLY A 21 -2.98 -3.12 -5.24
CA GLY A 21 -3.22 -3.43 -3.84
C GLY A 21 -2.75 -4.80 -3.37
N GLY A 22 -2.65 -4.95 -2.04
CA GLY A 22 -2.30 -6.20 -1.38
C GLY A 22 -0.85 -6.62 -1.66
N SER A 23 -0.66 -7.84 -2.18
CA SER A 23 0.66 -8.40 -2.43
C SER A 23 1.36 -7.89 -3.71
N LEU A 24 0.72 -7.01 -4.48
CA LEU A 24 1.34 -6.41 -5.67
C LEU A 24 2.28 -5.27 -5.28
N GLU A 25 1.79 -4.31 -4.49
CA GLU A 25 2.55 -3.20 -3.91
C GLU A 25 2.09 -2.97 -2.47
N GLY A 26 2.81 -3.58 -1.51
CA GLY A 26 2.41 -3.63 -0.12
C GLY A 26 2.27 -2.25 0.53
N GLY A 27 1.16 -2.03 1.25
CA GLY A 27 0.87 -0.77 1.94
C GLY A 27 0.10 0.25 1.12
N THR A 28 0.02 0.10 -0.21
CA THR A 28 -0.67 1.09 -1.07
C THR A 28 -2.16 1.17 -0.80
N SER A 29 -2.82 0.04 -0.58
CA SER A 29 -4.26 -0.03 -0.32
C SER A 29 -4.60 0.57 1.04
N GLU A 30 -3.78 0.31 2.05
CA GLU A 30 -3.95 0.80 3.41
C GLU A 30 -3.78 2.32 3.46
N ILE A 31 -2.74 2.85 2.81
CA ILE A 31 -2.51 4.30 2.74
C ILE A 31 -3.63 4.99 1.96
N ALA A 32 -3.96 4.51 0.76
CA ALA A 32 -4.99 5.12 -0.07
C ALA A 32 -6.36 5.12 0.63
N GLN A 33 -6.72 4.02 1.30
CA GLN A 33 -7.95 3.93 2.08
C GLN A 33 -7.94 4.88 3.28
N ALA A 34 -6.83 4.96 4.01
CA ALA A 34 -6.72 5.83 5.19
C ALA A 34 -6.87 7.31 4.80
N VAL A 35 -6.19 7.75 3.74
CA VAL A 35 -6.29 9.13 3.25
C VAL A 35 -7.71 9.43 2.75
N ALA A 36 -8.30 8.54 1.96
CA ALA A 36 -9.66 8.71 1.47
C ALA A 36 -10.68 8.83 2.61
N THR A 37 -10.54 7.98 3.62
CA THR A 37 -11.41 7.98 4.81
C THR A 37 -11.25 9.27 5.59
N ALA A 38 -10.01 9.69 5.86
CA ALA A 38 -9.72 10.91 6.61
C ALA A 38 -10.22 12.18 5.88
N ALA A 39 -10.19 12.18 4.55
CA ALA A 39 -10.61 13.31 3.73
C ALA A 39 -12.09 13.26 3.29
N GLY A 40 -12.84 12.18 3.61
CA GLY A 40 -14.22 12.00 3.14
C GLY A 40 -14.35 11.79 1.63
N GLN A 41 -13.32 11.26 0.99
CA GLN A 41 -13.20 11.16 -0.46
C GLN A 41 -13.52 9.75 -0.98
N SER A 42 -13.73 9.64 -2.29
CA SER A 42 -13.97 8.35 -2.92
C SER A 42 -12.68 7.50 -2.91
N TYR A 43 -12.85 6.18 -2.90
CA TYR A 43 -11.76 5.22 -2.87
C TYR A 43 -12.03 4.04 -3.81
N TYR A 44 -11.00 3.65 -4.55
CA TYR A 44 -10.98 2.43 -5.35
C TYR A 44 -9.67 1.68 -5.13
N SER A 45 -9.74 0.36 -4.94
CA SER A 45 -8.57 -0.50 -5.06
C SER A 45 -8.84 -1.87 -5.66
N MET A 46 -7.81 -2.39 -6.32
CA MET A 46 -7.71 -3.79 -6.72
C MET A 46 -6.66 -4.46 -5.82
N VAL A 47 -7.10 -5.37 -4.96
CA VAL A 47 -6.26 -6.05 -3.98
C VAL A 47 -5.97 -7.47 -4.45
N SER A 48 -4.71 -7.78 -4.73
CA SER A 48 -4.29 -9.17 -4.98
C SER A 48 -4.35 -9.97 -3.68
N LEU A 49 -5.04 -11.12 -3.74
CA LEU A 49 -5.15 -12.08 -2.64
C LEU A 49 -4.08 -13.17 -2.71
N ARG A 50 -3.33 -13.24 -3.82
CA ARG A 50 -2.25 -14.22 -3.97
C ARG A 50 -1.14 -13.88 -3.00
N THR A 51 -0.85 -14.80 -2.10
CA THR A 51 0.44 -14.77 -1.39
C THR A 51 1.49 -15.19 -2.42
N ARG A 52 2.36 -14.28 -2.86
CA ARG A 52 3.53 -14.73 -3.62
C ARG A 52 4.30 -15.71 -2.72
N PRO A 53 4.88 -16.79 -3.26
CA PRO A 53 5.99 -17.41 -2.57
C PRO A 53 6.98 -16.29 -2.28
N ARG A 54 7.50 -16.20 -1.03
CA ARG A 54 8.71 -15.41 -0.79
C ARG A 54 9.69 -15.82 -1.90
N CYS A 55 10.30 -14.86 -2.61
CA CYS A 55 11.33 -15.17 -3.60
C CYS A 55 12.17 -16.33 -3.04
N PRO A 56 12.35 -17.44 -3.79
CA PRO A 56 13.18 -18.53 -3.28
C PRO A 56 14.46 -17.85 -2.84
N SER A 57 14.86 -18.10 -1.60
CA SER A 57 15.99 -17.49 -0.92
C SER A 57 17.27 -17.72 -1.73
N GLY A 58 17.45 -16.97 -2.81
CA GLY A 58 18.68 -16.79 -3.53
C GLY A 58 19.46 -15.84 -2.67
N ARG A 59 20.31 -16.43 -1.83
CA ARG A 59 21.43 -15.83 -1.11
C ARG A 59 21.60 -14.31 -1.33
N GLY A 60 21.26 -13.53 -0.30
CA GLY A 60 21.85 -12.21 -0.04
C GLY A 60 21.16 -11.02 -0.71
N GLY A 61 20.62 -10.11 0.11
CA GLY A 61 20.22 -8.76 -0.31
C GLY A 61 18.86 -8.35 0.25
N ALA A 62 18.79 -8.03 1.54
CA ALA A 62 17.61 -7.43 2.14
C ALA A 62 17.37 -6.03 1.56
N PHE A 63 16.28 -5.84 0.83
CA PHE A 63 15.66 -4.53 0.66
C PHE A 63 14.34 -4.53 1.43
N ALA A 64 14.46 -4.53 2.75
CA ALA A 64 13.42 -4.02 3.63
C ALA A 64 13.87 -2.61 4.03
N VAL A 65 13.57 -1.61 3.20
CA VAL A 65 13.59 -0.23 3.66
C VAL A 65 12.28 -0.01 4.40
N SER A 66 12.35 -0.02 5.73
CA SER A 66 11.26 0.52 6.54
C SER A 66 11.16 2.02 6.22
N PRO A 67 9.96 2.58 5.99
CA PRO A 67 9.81 4.03 5.78
C PRO A 67 10.26 4.86 7.00
N PHE A 68 10.56 4.23 8.14
CA PHE A 68 11.09 4.86 9.34
C PHE A 68 12.63 4.88 9.44
N ASP A 69 13.37 4.14 8.60
CA ASP A 69 14.84 4.09 8.70
C ASP A 69 15.52 5.39 8.21
N GLY A 70 14.79 6.25 7.49
CA GLY A 70 15.30 7.55 7.02
C GLY A 70 15.18 8.70 8.03
N LEU A 71 14.48 8.53 9.15
CA LEU A 71 14.14 9.64 10.06
C LEU A 71 15.08 9.77 11.28
N LEU A 72 16.01 8.83 11.50
CA LEU A 72 16.95 8.87 12.63
C LEU A 72 18.35 9.38 12.27
N ALA A 73 18.59 9.80 11.02
CA ALA A 73 19.92 10.23 10.56
C ALA A 73 20.27 11.71 10.83
N HIS A 74 19.37 12.51 11.43
CA HIS A 74 19.66 13.90 11.82
C HIS A 74 19.32 14.14 13.29
N GLY A 75 20.21 13.69 14.17
CA GLY A 75 20.08 13.87 15.62
C GLY A 75 21.41 13.64 16.36
N GLY A 76 22.37 14.53 16.12
CA GLY A 76 23.65 14.64 16.82
C GLY A 76 24.54 15.57 16.01
N THR A 77 24.94 16.76 16.45
CA THR A 77 25.18 17.31 17.79
C THR A 77 24.55 18.68 17.96
#